data_AF-A0A940ZIU7-F1
#
_entry.id   AF-A0A940ZIU7-F1
#
_cell.length_a   1.000
_cell.length_b   1.000
_cell.length_c   1.000
_cell.angle_alpha   90.00
_cell.angle_beta   90.00
_cell.angle_gamma   90.00
#
_symmetry.space_group_name_H-M   'P 1'
#
loop_
_entity.id
_entity.type
_entity.pdbx_description
1 polymer ?
#
loop_
_entity_poly.entity_id
_entity_poly.type
_entity_poly.pdbx_seq_one_letter_code
_entity_poly.pdbx_strand_id
1 'polypeptide(L)'
;ATLPNFEDWARVVHYNTGLEMSPKDIWDAAARCNMIERLINIREGFKKDDPHKGDVLVDRYYDEPAKRGAPDVVGSTLDRKKMTAARAEFYKHKGLDENGIPTPETLKSLGLEKEPSHAL
;
A
#
# COMPACT_ATOMS: atom_id res chain seq x y z
N ALA A 1 -5.71 -17.62 -14.52
CA ALA A 1 -4.53 -16.86 -14.05
C ALA A 1 -3.31 -17.76 -14.13
N THR A 2 -2.15 -17.25 -14.57
CA THR A 2 -0.92 -18.03 -14.72
C THR A 2 0.00 -17.98 -13.49
N LEU A 3 -0.38 -17.23 -12.46
CA LEU A 3 0.36 -17.10 -11.21
C LEU A 3 -0.39 -17.82 -10.06
N PRO A 4 0.33 -18.34 -9.06
CA PRO A 4 -0.28 -19.04 -7.92
C PRO A 4 -1.17 -18.09 -7.10
N ASN A 5 -2.33 -18.58 -6.65
CA ASN A 5 -3.20 -17.87 -5.71
C ASN A 5 -2.77 -18.13 -4.25
N PHE A 6 -3.48 -17.57 -3.27
CA PHE A 6 -3.14 -17.74 -1.86
C PHE A 6 -3.28 -19.20 -1.38
N GLU A 7 -4.22 -19.96 -1.97
CA GLU A 7 -4.40 -21.38 -1.71
C GLU A 7 -3.20 -22.20 -2.22
N ASP A 8 -2.63 -21.83 -3.36
CA ASP A 8 -1.41 -22.43 -3.90
C ASP A 8 -0.21 -22.11 -3.01
N TRP A 9 -0.06 -20.84 -2.60
CA TRP A 9 1.03 -20.42 -1.73
C TRP A 9 1.02 -21.11 -0.37
N ALA A 10 -0.16 -21.31 0.23
CA ALA A 10 -0.30 -22.06 1.47
C ALA A 10 0.29 -23.48 1.37
N ARG A 11 -0.01 -24.18 0.27
CA ARG A 11 0.56 -25.52 0.01
C ARG A 11 2.06 -25.48 -0.20
N VAL A 12 2.56 -24.51 -0.98
CA VAL A 12 4.00 -24.36 -1.23
C VAL A 12 4.77 -24.12 0.07
N VAL A 13 4.28 -23.23 0.94
CA VAL A 13 4.89 -22.97 2.25
C VAL A 13 4.93 -24.25 3.09
N HIS A 14 3.81 -24.97 3.17
CA HIS A 14 3.74 -26.23 3.91
C HIS A 14 4.74 -27.26 3.39
N TYR A 15 4.80 -27.50 2.07
CA TYR A 15 5.69 -28.52 1.50
C TYR A 15 7.18 -28.21 1.69
N ASN A 16 7.56 -26.94 1.75
CA ASN A 16 8.97 -26.56 1.89
C ASN A 16 9.40 -26.41 3.35
N THR A 17 8.48 -26.07 4.27
CA THR A 17 8.84 -25.66 5.64
C THR A 17 8.14 -26.46 6.74
N GLY A 18 7.09 -27.20 6.40
CA GLY A 18 6.18 -27.84 7.36
C GLY A 18 5.20 -26.90 8.04
N LEU A 19 5.27 -25.58 7.80
CA LEU A 19 4.36 -24.60 8.41
C LEU A 19 2.96 -24.71 7.82
N GLU A 20 1.96 -24.82 8.68
CA GLU A 20 0.56 -24.74 8.29
C GLU A 20 0.10 -23.28 8.29
N MET A 21 -0.35 -22.80 7.14
CA MET A 21 -0.91 -21.46 6.98
C MET A 21 -2.17 -21.54 6.13
N SER A 22 -3.20 -20.79 6.50
CA SER A 22 -4.33 -20.54 5.63
C SER A 22 -4.00 -19.43 4.61
N PRO A 23 -4.75 -19.34 3.49
CA PRO A 23 -4.70 -18.18 2.59
C PRO A 23 -4.81 -16.83 3.31
N LYS A 24 -5.66 -16.77 4.35
CA LYS A 24 -5.89 -15.57 5.16
C LYS A 24 -4.66 -15.23 6.02
N ASP A 25 -3.97 -16.22 6.57
CA ASP A 25 -2.74 -15.99 7.34
C ASP A 25 -1.64 -15.37 6.47
N ILE A 26 -1.54 -15.81 5.21
CA ILE A 26 -0.60 -15.24 4.23
C ILE A 26 -0.98 -13.79 3.91
N TRP A 27 -2.27 -13.53 3.67
CA TRP A 27 -2.77 -12.18 3.44
C TRP A 27 -2.46 -11.25 4.62
N ASP A 28 -2.71 -11.71 5.84
CA ASP A 28 -2.49 -10.91 7.06
C ASP A 28 -1.01 -10.67 7.33
N ALA A 29 -0.15 -11.67 7.03
CA ALA A 29 1.29 -11.49 7.07
C ALA A 29 1.73 -10.43 6.06
N ALA A 30 1.23 -10.47 4.81
CA ALA A 30 1.54 -9.47 3.79
C ALA A 30 1.07 -8.07 4.18
N ALA A 31 -0.14 -7.95 4.74
CA ALA A 31 -0.68 -6.68 5.23
C ALA A 31 0.18 -6.10 6.37
N ARG A 32 0.64 -6.95 7.29
CA ARG A 32 1.55 -6.56 8.38
C ARG A 32 2.90 -6.10 7.86
N CYS A 33 3.50 -6.84 6.92
CA CYS A 33 4.78 -6.45 6.30
C CYS A 33 4.68 -5.09 5.60
N ASN A 34 3.63 -4.88 4.81
CA ASN A 34 3.41 -3.59 4.14
C ASN A 34 3.21 -2.44 5.13
N MET A 35 2.59 -2.71 6.29
CA MET A 35 2.44 -1.72 7.34
C MET A 35 3.77 -1.39 8.04
N ILE A 36 4.63 -2.38 8.28
CA ILE A 36 5.98 -2.14 8.82
C ILE A 36 6.80 -1.27 7.88
N GLU A 37 6.78 -1.54 6.57
CA GLU A 37 7.44 -0.70 5.56
C GLU A 37 6.94 0.75 5.60
N ARG A 38 5.62 0.94 5.76
CA ARG A 38 5.02 2.26 5.93
C ARG A 38 5.51 2.97 7.18
N LEU A 39 5.58 2.27 8.32
CA LEU A 39 6.09 2.82 9.58
C LEU A 39 7.56 3.24 9.47
N ILE A 40 8.38 2.46 8.76
CA ILE A 40 9.77 2.84 8.46
C ILE A 40 9.79 4.15 7.65
N ASN A 41 8.99 4.28 6.59
CA ASN A 41 8.94 5.52 5.81
C ASN A 41 8.51 6.73 6.65
N ILE A 42 7.54 6.55 7.55
CA ILE A 42 7.09 7.60 8.50
C ILE A 42 8.24 8.04 9.40
N ARG A 43 8.96 7.09 10.00
CA ARG A 43 10.16 7.35 10.80
C ARG A 43 11.22 8.14 10.03
N GLU A 44 11.43 7.84 8.75
CA GLU A 44 12.40 8.51 7.88
C GLU A 44 11.89 9.84 7.25
N GLY A 45 10.75 10.33 7.73
CA GLY A 45 10.21 11.64 7.39
C GLY A 45 9.24 11.66 6.20
N PHE A 46 8.50 10.57 5.97
CA PHE A 46 7.37 10.57 5.04
C PHE A 46 6.36 11.65 5.40
N LYS A 47 5.88 12.38 4.39
CA LYS A 47 4.76 13.31 4.48
C LYS A 47 3.90 13.12 3.24
N LYS A 48 2.59 12.93 3.39
CA LYS A 48 1.72 12.52 2.28
C LYS A 48 1.80 13.38 1.01
N ASP A 49 2.03 14.69 1.16
CA ASP A 49 2.04 15.65 0.04
C ASP A 49 3.45 16.02 -0.43
N ASP A 50 4.50 15.39 0.13
CA ASP A 50 5.88 15.66 -0.27
C ASP A 50 6.17 15.03 -1.66
N PRO A 51 6.67 15.80 -2.63
CA PRO A 51 6.91 15.32 -4.00
C PRO A 51 8.02 14.26 -4.14
N HIS A 52 8.85 14.08 -3.12
CA HIS A 52 9.99 13.16 -3.14
C HIS A 52 9.80 11.97 -2.21
N LYS A 53 9.11 12.17 -1.09
CA LYS A 53 8.93 11.16 -0.04
C LYS A 53 7.48 10.74 0.17
N GLY A 54 6.52 11.47 -0.39
CA GLY A 54 5.10 11.29 -0.15
C GLY A 54 4.40 10.41 -1.15
N ASP A 55 3.09 10.32 -0.98
CA ASP A 55 2.18 9.59 -1.86
C ASP A 55 1.61 10.55 -2.92
N VAL A 56 2.49 11.11 -3.75
CA VAL A 56 2.11 11.98 -4.87
C VAL A 56 2.80 11.56 -6.16
N LEU A 57 2.09 11.72 -7.26
CA LEU A 57 2.66 11.55 -8.60
C LEU A 57 3.32 12.85 -9.05
N VAL A 58 4.35 12.72 -9.89
CA VAL A 58 4.98 13.87 -10.54
C VAL A 58 3.99 14.63 -11.43
N ASP A 59 4.18 15.95 -11.54
CA ASP A 59 3.24 16.85 -12.22
C ASP A 59 2.96 16.50 -13.67
N ARG A 60 3.93 15.85 -14.34
CA ARG A 60 3.78 15.34 -15.71
C ARG A 60 2.52 14.51 -15.92
N TYR A 61 2.13 13.69 -14.95
CA TYR A 61 0.93 12.85 -15.09
C TYR A 61 -0.37 13.65 -15.19
N TYR A 62 -0.37 14.90 -14.70
CA TYR A 62 -1.54 15.78 -14.72
C TYR A 62 -1.46 16.81 -15.84
N ASP A 63 -0.26 17.28 -16.17
CA ASP A 63 -0.06 18.43 -17.04
C ASP A 63 0.30 18.04 -18.49
N GLU A 64 0.89 16.86 -18.70
CA GLU A 64 1.30 16.40 -20.02
C GLU A 64 0.42 15.23 -20.50
N PRO A 65 -0.34 15.40 -21.61
CA PRO A 65 -1.13 14.32 -22.19
C PRO A 65 -0.29 13.10 -22.60
N ALA A 66 -0.83 11.90 -22.36
CA ALA A 66 -0.18 10.66 -22.74
C ALA A 66 0.02 10.58 -24.26
N LYS A 67 1.27 10.41 -24.71
CA LYS A 67 1.63 10.41 -26.14
C LYS A 67 1.45 9.04 -26.81
N ARG A 68 1.37 7.96 -26.03
CA ARG A 68 1.31 6.56 -26.47
C ARG A 68 0.51 5.73 -25.47
N GLY A 69 -0.13 4.66 -25.94
CA GLY A 69 -0.93 3.77 -25.10
C GLY A 69 -2.10 3.17 -25.88
N ALA A 70 -3.07 2.60 -25.16
CA ALA A 70 -4.36 2.24 -25.74
C ALA A 70 -5.04 3.49 -26.33
N PRO A 71 -5.88 3.35 -27.38
CA PRO A 71 -6.52 4.48 -28.05
C PRO A 71 -7.21 5.47 -27.09
N ASP A 72 -7.89 4.97 -26.06
CA ASP A 72 -8.63 5.79 -25.08
C ASP A 72 -7.73 6.51 -24.05
N VAL A 73 -6.44 6.13 -23.98
CA VAL A 73 -5.47 6.74 -23.06
C VAL A 73 -4.68 7.85 -23.75
N VAL A 74 -4.47 7.75 -25.06
CA VAL A 74 -3.71 8.77 -25.82
C VAL A 74 -4.43 10.11 -25.75
N GLY A 75 -3.70 11.16 -25.36
CA GLY A 75 -4.26 12.51 -25.16
C GLY A 75 -4.89 12.75 -23.78
N SER A 76 -4.99 11.73 -22.92
CA SER A 76 -5.52 11.91 -21.56
C SER A 76 -4.45 12.37 -20.56
N THR A 77 -4.90 13.03 -19.50
CA THR A 77 -4.13 13.31 -18.28
C THR A 77 -4.91 12.84 -17.06
N LEU A 78 -4.23 12.68 -15.92
CA LEU A 78 -4.89 12.43 -14.65
C LEU A 78 -5.57 13.70 -14.13
N ASP A 79 -6.71 13.53 -13.46
CA ASP A 79 -7.37 14.60 -12.73
C ASP A 79 -6.83 14.65 -11.29
N ARG A 80 -6.27 15.80 -10.91
CA ARG A 80 -5.67 16.02 -9.58
C ARG A 80 -6.68 15.79 -8.44
N LYS A 81 -7.93 16.25 -8.59
CA LYS A 81 -8.96 16.09 -7.55
C LYS A 81 -9.36 14.62 -7.41
N LYS A 82 -9.54 13.90 -8.52
CA LYS A 82 -9.84 12.46 -8.50
C LYS A 82 -8.69 11.67 -7.89
N MET A 83 -7.44 12.03 -8.19
CA MET A 83 -6.28 11.36 -7.59
C MET A 83 -6.21 11.60 -6.07
N THR A 84 -6.44 12.83 -5.61
CA THR A 84 -6.51 13.11 -4.18
C THR A 84 -7.64 12.34 -3.49
N ALA A 85 -8.81 12.24 -4.12
CA ALA A 85 -9.94 11.47 -3.60
C ALA A 85 -9.62 9.96 -3.54
N ALA A 86 -9.07 9.39 -4.61
CA ALA A 86 -8.68 7.98 -4.64
C ALA A 86 -7.59 7.65 -3.61
N ARG A 87 -6.65 8.57 -3.33
CA ARG A 87 -5.68 8.40 -2.25
C ARG A 87 -6.34 8.38 -0.87
N ALA A 88 -7.33 9.25 -0.63
CA ALA A 88 -8.08 9.27 0.63
C ALA A 88 -8.88 7.96 0.82
N GLU A 89 -9.51 7.44 -0.23
CA GLU A 89 -10.17 6.12 -0.20
C GLU A 89 -9.18 5.01 0.08
N PHE A 90 -8.01 5.03 -0.57
CA PHE A 90 -6.94 4.07 -0.33
C PHE A 90 -6.48 4.07 1.13
N TYR A 91 -6.28 5.25 1.74
CA TYR A 91 -5.94 5.36 3.16
C TYR A 91 -7.00 4.73 4.06
N LYS A 92 -8.28 5.04 3.81
CA LYS A 92 -9.39 4.44 4.55
C LYS A 92 -9.39 2.91 4.45
N HIS A 93 -9.19 2.37 3.24
CA HIS A 93 -9.14 0.91 3.03
C HIS A 93 -7.93 0.25 3.70
N LYS A 94 -6.82 0.97 3.86
CA LYS A 94 -5.60 0.51 4.52
C LYS A 94 -5.62 0.70 6.04
N GLY A 95 -6.63 1.37 6.60
CA GLY A 95 -6.65 1.72 8.01
C GLY A 95 -5.65 2.83 8.37
N LEU A 96 -5.46 3.77 7.45
CA LEU A 96 -4.65 4.97 7.64
C LEU A 96 -5.56 6.19 7.86
N ASP A 97 -5.06 7.18 8.59
CA ASP A 97 -5.68 8.48 8.72
C ASP A 97 -5.51 9.34 7.44
N GLU A 98 -6.04 10.56 7.47
CA GLU A 98 -5.95 11.53 6.38
C GLU A 98 -4.52 11.96 6.03
N ASN A 99 -3.56 11.77 6.95
CA ASN A 99 -2.14 12.04 6.76
C ASN A 99 -1.36 10.81 6.28
N GLY A 100 -2.03 9.68 6.13
CA GLY A 100 -1.44 8.41 5.72
C GLY A 100 -0.70 7.71 6.85
N ILE A 101 -1.04 8.02 8.10
CA ILE A 101 -0.47 7.42 9.31
C ILE A 101 -1.40 6.30 9.78
N PRO A 102 -0.89 5.11 10.17
CA PRO A 102 -1.73 4.00 10.61
C PRO A 102 -2.52 4.35 11.87
N THR A 103 -3.80 3.99 11.91
CA THR A 103 -4.61 4.21 13.12
C THR A 103 -4.24 3.22 14.23
N PRO A 104 -4.48 3.54 15.51
CA PRO A 104 -4.24 2.61 16.62
C PRO A 104 -4.98 1.27 16.46
N GLU A 105 -6.21 1.28 15.93
CA GLU A 105 -7.00 0.08 15.68
C GLU A 105 -6.32 -0.82 14.64
N THR A 106 -5.76 -0.21 13.60
CA THR A 106 -5.04 -0.91 12.54
C THR A 106 -3.77 -1.53 13.08
N LEU A 107 -2.96 -0.77 13.83
CA LEU A 107 -1.76 -1.29 14.49
C LEU A 107 -2.08 -2.47 15.41
N LYS A 108 -3.16 -2.37 16.20
CA LYS A 108 -3.64 -3.46 17.05
C LYS A 108 -4.04 -4.70 16.26
N SER A 109 -4.85 -4.54 15.22
CA SER A 109 -5.30 -5.67 14.39
C SER A 109 -4.14 -6.41 13.70
N LEU A 110 -3.06 -5.70 13.39
CA LEU A 110 -1.86 -6.26 12.76
C LEU A 110 -0.80 -6.74 13.76
N GLY A 111 -1.01 -6.53 15.08
CA GLY A 111 -0.06 -6.90 16.12
C GLY A 111 1.20 -6.02 16.18
N LEU A 112 1.08 -4.75 15.78
CA LEU A 112 2.18 -3.78 15.65
C LEU A 112 2.20 -2.70 16.74
N GLU A 113 1.37 -2.81 17.78
CA GLU A 113 1.29 -1.83 18.90
C GLU A 113 2.60 -1.62 19.65
N LYS A 114 3.54 -2.58 19.55
CA LYS A 114 4.85 -2.54 20.22
C LYS A 114 6.02 -2.32 19.24
N GLU A 115 5.73 -2.09 17.97
CA GLU A 115 6.77 -1.86 16.95
C GLU A 115 7.45 -0.50 17.24
N PRO A 116 8.78 -0.38 17.35
CA PRO A 116 9.41 0.85 17.83
C PRO A 116 9.41 2.01 16.82
N SER A 117 9.25 1.75 15.52
CA SER A 117 9.34 2.78 14.48
C SER A 117 8.18 3.77 14.48
N HIS A 118 7.05 3.47 15.13
CA HIS A 118 5.94 4.43 15.32
C HIS A 118 6.07 5.30 16.57
N ALA A 119 7.07 5.06 17.43
CA ALA A 119 7.20 5.68 18.76
C ALA A 119 8.26 6.79 18.84
N LEU A 120 8.84 7.20 17.71
CA LEU A 120 9.93 8.19 17.62
C LEU A 120 9.51 9.43 16.84
#